data_AF-A0A392P7J1-F1
#
_entry.id   AF-A0A392P7J1-F1
#
_cell.length_a   1.000
_cell.length_b   1.000
_cell.length_c   1.000
_cell.angle_alpha   90.00
_cell.angle_beta   90.00
_cell.angle_gamma   90.00
#
_symmetry.space_group_name_H-M   'P 1'
#
loop_
_entity.id
_entity.type
_entity.pdbx_description
1 polymer ?
#
loop_
_entity_poly.entity_id
_entity_poly.type
_entity_poly.pdbx_seq_one_letter_code
_entity_poly.pdbx_strand_id
1 'polypeptide(L)'
;YQEAPPGLKRCLKLSMTDGIQRVFGMEYRPIKALDVCASSGLKVAISNVQVRRGLLMLVPETIEVLGGLVERLDAARKRLVDELNKPARGNRYKLIIPIGLFRLI
;
A
#
# COMPACT_ATOMS: atom_id res chain seq x y z
N TYR A 1 5.91 12.03 5.96
CA TYR A 1 5.07 10.85 5.67
C TYR A 1 5.05 10.43 4.21
N GLN A 2 5.35 11.33 3.25
CA GLN A 2 5.31 11.00 1.83
C GLN A 2 6.51 10.16 1.37
N GLU A 3 7.63 10.26 2.08
CA GLU A 3 8.80 9.44 1.82
C GLU A 3 9.30 8.82 3.12
N ALA A 4 9.59 7.52 3.07
CA ALA A 4 10.36 6.81 4.08
C ALA A 4 11.36 5.95 3.32
N PRO A 5 12.67 6.16 3.53
CA PRO A 5 13.67 5.43 2.78
C PRO A 5 13.57 3.93 3.09
N PRO A 6 13.89 3.06 2.13
CA PRO A 6 14.03 1.63 2.39
C PRO A 6 15.00 1.39 3.54
N GLY A 7 14.57 0.67 4.57
CA GLY A 7 15.41 0.39 5.74
C GLY A 7 14.66 -0.36 6.83
N LEU A 8 15.37 -0.72 7.91
CA LEU A 8 14.87 -1.58 8.99
C LEU A 8 13.63 -1.04 9.71
N LYS A 9 13.39 0.27 9.66
CA LYS A 9 12.23 0.93 10.28
C LYS A 9 11.02 1.01 9.35
N ARG A 10 11.19 0.69 8.07
CA ARG A 10 10.11 0.73 7.07
C ARG A 10 9.49 -0.66 6.94
N CYS A 11 8.17 -0.70 7.00
CA CYS A 11 7.38 -1.86 6.65
C CYS A 11 6.13 -1.39 5.90
N LEU A 12 6.10 -1.63 4.59
CA LEU A 12 4.94 -1.37 3.76
C LEU A 12 3.93 -2.53 3.86
N LYS A 13 2.64 -2.19 3.92
CA LYS A 13 1.55 -3.13 3.67
C LYS A 13 0.97 -2.78 2.31
N LEU A 14 0.97 -3.74 1.39
CA LEU A 14 0.44 -3.57 0.04
C LEU A 14 -0.94 -4.21 -0.09
N SER A 15 -1.88 -3.47 -0.66
CA SER A 15 -3.20 -3.96 -1.08
C SER A 15 -3.19 -4.24 -2.59
N MET A 16 -3.17 -5.51 -2.98
CA MET A 16 -3.00 -5.93 -4.38
C MET A 16 -4.22 -6.67 -4.89
N THR A 17 -4.39 -6.71 -6.21
CA THR A 17 -5.50 -7.42 -6.87
C THR A 17 -5.07 -7.91 -8.25
N ASP A 18 -5.58 -9.08 -8.63
CA ASP A 18 -5.51 -9.64 -9.98
C ASP A 18 -6.70 -9.21 -10.87
N GLY A 19 -7.59 -8.38 -10.34
CA GLY A 19 -8.83 -7.95 -11.00
C GLY A 19 -10.08 -8.69 -10.52
N ILE A 20 -9.93 -9.80 -9.79
CA ILE A 20 -11.05 -10.58 -9.24
C ILE A 20 -11.03 -10.51 -7.71
N GLN A 21 -9.89 -10.84 -7.10
CA GLN A 21 -9.74 -10.88 -5.66
C GLN A 21 -8.74 -9.85 -5.17
N ARG A 22 -8.86 -9.49 -3.88
CA ARG A 22 -7.90 -8.62 -3.21
C ARG A 22 -7.08 -9.44 -2.22
N VAL A 23 -5.78 -9.26 -2.27
CA VAL A 23 -4.80 -9.89 -1.38
C VAL A 23 -3.93 -8.84 -0.73
N PHE A 24 -3.34 -9.17 0.42
CA PHE A 24 -2.49 -8.26 1.16
C PHE A 24 -1.08 -8.84 1.32
N GLY A 25 -0.08 -7.98 1.12
CA GLY A 25 1.33 -8.31 1.35
C GLY A 25 1.94 -7.39 2.40
N MET A 26 2.95 -7.90 3.10
CA MET A 26 3.79 -7.12 4.00
C MET A 26 5.23 -7.19 3.55
N GLU A 27 5.88 -6.02 3.49
CA GLU A 27 7.32 -5.89 3.32
C GLU A 27 8.01 -6.51 4.53
N TYR A 28 8.53 -7.73 4.35
CA TYR A 28 9.25 -8.47 5.37
C TYR A 28 10.73 -8.10 5.41
N ARG A 29 11.32 -7.84 4.23
CA ARG A 29 12.63 -7.22 4.09
C ARG A 29 12.51 -5.96 3.23
N PRO A 30 13.36 -4.93 3.45
CA PRO A 30 13.27 -3.69 2.68
C PRO A 30 13.39 -3.90 1.17
N ILE A 31 12.38 -3.44 0.41
CA ILE A 31 12.32 -3.52 -1.05
C ILE A 31 12.56 -2.14 -1.65
N LYS A 32 13.77 -1.88 -2.15
CA LYS A 32 14.16 -0.55 -2.66
C LYS A 32 13.33 -0.07 -3.84
N ALA A 33 12.78 -0.99 -4.63
CA ALA A 33 11.93 -0.68 -5.78
C ALA A 33 10.50 -0.24 -5.39
N LEU A 34 10.13 -0.30 -4.11
CA LEU A 34 8.82 0.13 -3.62
C LEU A 34 8.92 1.42 -2.80
N ASP A 35 8.02 2.34 -3.09
CA ASP A 35 7.87 3.63 -2.42
C ASP A 35 6.58 3.70 -1.60
N VAL A 36 6.61 4.47 -0.51
CA VAL A 36 5.45 4.71 0.38
C VAL A 36 4.26 5.31 -0.38
N CYS A 37 4.53 6.08 -1.42
CA CYS A 37 3.53 6.76 -2.21
C CYS A 37 3.61 6.38 -3.69
N ALA A 38 3.93 5.11 -3.98
CA ALA A 38 3.93 4.55 -5.33
C ALA A 38 2.63 4.88 -6.10
N SER A 39 2.74 4.89 -7.44
CA SER A 39 1.61 5.12 -8.33
C SER A 39 0.48 4.13 -8.03
N SER A 40 -0.76 4.63 -7.93
CA SER A 40 -1.88 3.71 -7.77
C SER A 40 -2.09 2.89 -9.03
N GLY A 41 -2.30 1.59 -8.87
CA GLY A 41 -2.39 0.65 -9.98
C GLY A 41 -1.04 0.19 -10.54
N LEU A 42 0.06 0.45 -9.82
CA LEU A 42 1.38 -0.14 -10.07
C LEU A 42 1.26 -1.65 -10.28
N LYS A 43 1.88 -2.15 -11.34
CA LYS A 43 1.93 -3.58 -11.67
C LYS A 43 3.18 -4.19 -11.08
N VAL A 44 2.99 -5.35 -10.45
CA VAL A 44 4.06 -6.13 -9.87
C VAL A 44 3.89 -7.59 -10.28
N ALA A 45 4.99 -8.27 -10.54
CA ALA A 45 5.02 -9.72 -10.64
C ALA A 45 5.46 -10.28 -9.28
N ILE A 46 4.77 -11.31 -8.79
CA ILE A 46 5.08 -11.96 -7.52
C ILE A 46 5.23 -13.45 -7.77
N SER A 47 6.34 -14.02 -7.30
CA SER A 47 6.64 -15.44 -7.46
C SER A 47 7.37 -15.99 -6.25
N ASN A 48 7.17 -17.29 -5.97
CA ASN A 48 7.85 -18.01 -4.89
C ASN A 48 7.73 -17.33 -3.50
N VAL A 49 6.60 -16.69 -3.23
CA VAL A 49 6.37 -15.92 -2.01
C VAL A 49 5.86 -16.80 -0.88
N GLN A 50 6.35 -16.58 0.34
CA GLN A 50 5.81 -17.26 1.52
C GLN A 50 4.50 -16.60 1.96
N VAL A 51 3.52 -17.41 2.35
CA VAL A 51 2.25 -16.92 2.89
C VAL A 51 2.15 -17.28 4.37
N ARG A 52 1.88 -16.29 5.22
CA ARG A 52 1.69 -16.50 6.67
C ARG A 52 0.43 -15.77 7.13
N ARG A 53 -0.52 -16.51 7.73
CA ARG A 53 -1.80 -15.96 8.23
C ARG A 53 -2.56 -15.15 7.16
N GLY A 54 -2.53 -15.60 5.91
CA GLY A 54 -3.21 -14.92 4.79
C GLY A 54 -2.50 -13.69 4.24
N LEU A 55 -1.26 -13.40 4.69
CA LEU A 55 -0.44 -12.30 4.20
C LEU A 55 0.74 -12.82 3.38
N LEU A 56 1.00 -12.19 2.23
CA LEU A 56 2.20 -12.43 1.44
C LEU A 56 3.41 -11.80 2.14
N MET A 57 4.43 -12.60 2.44
CA MET A 57 5.67 -12.14 3.08
C MET A 57 6.65 -11.70 2.00
N LEU A 58 6.58 -10.43 1.61
CA LEU A 58 7.33 -9.89 0.50
C LEU A 58 8.78 -9.63 0.89
N VAL A 59 9.68 -10.19 0.09
CA VAL A 59 11.11 -9.93 0.13
C VAL A 59 11.58 -9.54 -1.28
N PRO A 60 12.72 -8.84 -1.44
CA PRO A 60 13.17 -8.34 -2.74
C PRO A 60 13.21 -9.38 -3.87
N GLU A 61 13.42 -10.64 -3.57
CA GLU A 61 13.56 -11.74 -4.53
C GLU A 61 12.21 -12.32 -4.97
N THR A 62 11.13 -11.99 -4.26
CA THR A 62 9.78 -12.52 -4.54
C THR A 62 8.90 -11.57 -5.34
N ILE A 63 9.41 -10.37 -5.65
CA ILE A 63 8.64 -9.29 -6.25
C ILE A 63 9.46 -8.52 -7.26
N GLU A 64 8.88 -8.30 -8.43
CA GLU A 64 9.42 -7.47 -9.50
C GLU A 64 8.44 -6.35 -9.80
N VAL A 65 8.94 -5.12 -9.87
CA VAL A 65 8.12 -3.94 -10.17
C VAL A 65 8.11 -3.74 -11.68
N LEU A 66 6.95 -3.94 -12.30
CA LEU A 66 6.74 -3.78 -13.74
C LEU A 66 6.39 -2.32 -14.12
N GLY A 67 6.10 -1.48 -13.12
CA GLY A 67 5.71 -0.09 -13.33
C GLY A 67 4.22 0.07 -13.63
N GLY A 68 3.88 1.18 -14.27
CA GLY A 68 2.50 1.50 -14.63
C GLY A 68 1.75 2.36 -13.61
N LEU A 69 0.65 2.92 -14.08
CA LEU A 69 -0.24 3.81 -13.34
C LEU A 69 -1.66 3.65 -13.89
N VAL A 70 -2.63 3.66 -12.98
CA VAL A 70 -4.05 3.72 -13.34
C VAL A 70 -4.58 5.07 -12.87
N GLU A 71 -4.73 6.01 -13.80
CA GLU A 71 -5.04 7.42 -13.52
C GLU A 71 -6.23 7.60 -12.57
N ARG A 72 -7.31 6.85 -12.80
CA ARG A 72 -8.51 6.91 -11.97
C ARG A 72 -8.24 6.53 -10.52
N LEU A 73 -7.43 5.48 -10.29
CA LEU A 73 -7.06 5.04 -8.94
C LEU A 73 -6.10 6.05 -8.30
N ASP A 74 -5.17 6.61 -9.07
CA ASP A 74 -4.20 7.56 -8.53
C ASP A 74 -4.86 8.89 -8.16
N ALA A 75 -5.81 9.37 -8.96
CA ALA A 75 -6.64 10.51 -8.63
C ALA A 75 -7.54 10.26 -7.41
N ALA A 76 -8.07 9.04 -7.24
CA ALA A 76 -8.82 8.66 -6.05
C ALA A 76 -7.93 8.64 -4.79
N ARG A 77 -6.71 8.09 -4.90
CA ARG A 77 -5.73 8.10 -3.83
C ARG A 77 -5.34 9.52 -3.42
N LYS A 78 -5.01 10.38 -4.38
CA LYS A 78 -4.66 11.79 -4.12
C LYS A 78 -5.75 12.51 -3.32
N ARG A 79 -7.01 12.40 -3.76
CA ARG A 79 -8.17 12.96 -3.05
C ARG A 79 -8.29 12.44 -1.61
N LEU A 80 -8.07 11.13 -1.40
CA LEU A 80 -8.10 10.55 -0.05
C LEU A 80 -6.97 11.08 0.83
N VAL A 81 -5.75 11.15 0.30
CA VAL A 81 -4.59 11.68 1.01
C VAL A 81 -4.82 13.14 1.40
N ASP A 82 -5.37 13.95 0.50
CA ASP A 82 -5.71 15.34 0.78
C ASP A 82 -6.75 15.45 1.88
N GLU A 83 -7.77 14.59 1.89
CA GLU A 83 -8.78 14.55 2.94
C GLU A 83 -8.19 14.16 4.31
N LEU A 84 -7.30 13.16 4.34
CA LEU A 84 -6.66 12.69 5.56
C LEU A 84 -5.67 13.72 6.15
N ASN A 85 -5.02 14.51 5.29
CA ASN A 85 -4.09 15.55 5.72
C ASN A 85 -4.79 16.81 6.26
N LYS A 86 -6.11 16.96 6.09
CA LYS A 86 -6.84 18.08 6.68
C LYS A 86 -6.73 18.06 8.19
N PRO A 87 -6.50 19.22 8.85
CA PRO A 87 -6.44 19.28 10.30
C PRO A 87 -7.74 18.74 10.91
N ALA A 88 -7.65 18.14 12.10
CA ALA A 88 -8.79 17.57 12.78
C ALA A 88 -9.86 18.65 13.05
N ARG A 89 -10.85 18.74 12.16
CA ARG A 89 -12.06 19.55 12.40
C ARG A 89 -12.81 18.91 13.57
N GLY A 90 -13.12 19.72 14.58
CA GLY A 90 -13.74 19.28 15.82
C GLY A 90 -14.96 18.38 15.60
N ASN A 91 -15.04 17.34 16.44
CA ASN A 91 -16.12 16.38 16.60
C ASN A 91 -16.48 15.49 15.38
N ARG A 92 -15.68 14.44 15.15
CA ARG A 92 -15.93 13.41 14.12
C ARG A 92 -16.78 12.23 14.63
N TYR A 93 -17.98 12.47 15.18
CA TYR A 93 -18.98 11.41 15.32
C TYR A 93 -19.81 11.34 14.03
N LYS A 94 -19.30 10.73 12.95
CA LYS A 94 -20.13 10.25 11.81
C LYS A 94 -19.38 9.53 10.70
N LEU A 95 -18.05 9.51 10.71
CA LEU A 95 -17.29 8.58 9.89
C LEU A 95 -16.78 7.46 10.79
N ILE A 96 -17.61 6.43 10.99
CA ILE A 96 -17.12 5.12 11.40
C ILE A 96 -16.32 4.59 10.21
N ILE A 97 -15.12 5.15 10.00
CA ILE A 97 -14.06 4.44 9.32
C ILE A 97 -13.66 3.41 10.37
N PRO A 98 -13.89 2.10 10.14
CA PRO A 98 -13.51 1.09 11.11
C PRO A 98 -12.04 1.31 11.47
N ILE A 99 -11.73 1.17 12.75
CA ILE A 99 -10.44 1.42 13.42
C ILE A 99 -9.29 0.58 12.81
N GLY A 100 -9.57 -0.20 11.77
CA GLY A 100 -8.61 -0.88 10.90
C GLY A 100 -8.57 -0.35 9.47
N LEU A 101 -8.55 0.98 9.23
CA LEU A 101 -8.00 1.51 7.98
C LEU A 101 -6.50 1.24 7.99
N PHE A 102 -6.16 -0.02 7.77
CA PHE A 102 -4.86 -0.45 7.30
C PHE A 102 -4.57 0.37 6.07
N ARG A 103 -3.82 1.45 6.30
CA ARG A 103 -2.94 2.18 5.40
C ARG A 103 -2.97 1.58 4.01
N LEU A 104 -3.90 2.06 3.18
CA LEU A 104 -4.02 1.66 1.80
C LEU A 104 -2.85 2.34 1.07
N ILE A 105 -1.76 1.59 0.95
CA ILE A 105 -0.74 1.75 -0.07
C ILE A 105 -0.78 0.45 -0.88
#